data_AF-A0A969LAV9-F1
#
_entry.id   AF-A0A969LAV9-F1
#
_cell.length_a   1.000
_cell.length_b   1.000
_cell.length_c   1.000
_cell.angle_alpha   90.00
_cell.angle_beta   90.00
_cell.angle_gamma   90.00
#
_symmetry.space_group_name_H-M   'P 1'
#
loop_
_entity.id
_entity.type
_entity.pdbx_description
1 polymer ?
#
loop_
_entity_poly.entity_id
_entity_poly.type
_entity_poly.pdbx_seq_one_letter_code
_entity_poly.pdbx_strand_id
1 'polypeptide(L)'
;MMMLRNRAIRSIVLIALLLSVVAPVRYTQAQETATLTVLPETAPQNSTVTITLEGFQPEEPVTIWMTLPNYATEQVGDYTIDETGGFTLEYLMAASRPRGQYAFTARGNWSNRRASDLFELTLGEGVPADSDVTLALESSEVLAQGDELVFVGNGFQARERVSIWINLPTDTIEDVGAAITERDGTFRYTLSLDSNYPEGRYQITAFGNESNLTAITDFVLQRGQLPSFDLPVLFINPSQVRQFERIRIEGQNFAGEETVSVWMTLNDGVVVQMRETTTDADGNFAFEVVLDASRYPVGRHQVTAFGRASLLVAVGLVEVQPGEGPEE
;
A
#
# COMPACT_ATOMS: atom_id res chain seq x y z
N MET A 1 58.33 84.48 77.14
CA MET A 1 58.12 85.71 76.37
C MET A 1 57.19 85.36 75.20
N MET A 2 55.96 85.88 75.27
CA MET A 2 54.78 85.71 74.38
C MET A 2 55.08 85.25 72.93
N MET A 3 54.59 84.10 72.44
CA MET A 3 53.23 83.80 71.93
C MET A 3 52.69 84.77 70.86
N LEU A 4 52.63 84.30 69.60
CA LEU A 4 51.70 84.75 68.56
C LEU A 4 51.47 83.67 67.46
N ARG A 5 50.23 83.18 67.43
CA ARG A 5 49.33 82.79 66.30
C ARG A 5 49.82 81.99 65.07
N ASN A 6 48.97 80.98 64.76
CA ASN A 6 48.18 80.76 63.52
C ASN A 6 48.54 79.61 62.54
N ARG A 7 47.59 78.65 62.51
CA ARG A 7 46.86 78.05 61.36
C ARG A 7 47.57 77.15 60.31
N ALA A 8 47.23 75.86 60.44
CA ALA A 8 46.47 75.02 59.48
C ALA A 8 47.20 74.20 58.37
N ILE A 9 46.60 73.01 58.11
CA ILE A 9 46.42 72.27 56.83
C ILE A 9 47.21 70.93 56.61
N ARG A 10 46.41 69.83 56.51
CA ARG A 10 46.46 68.61 55.62
C ARG A 10 47.19 67.29 55.99
N SER A 11 46.38 66.21 55.97
CA SER A 11 46.53 64.90 55.28
C SER A 11 47.54 63.84 55.80
N ILE A 12 47.41 62.51 55.68
CA ILE A 12 46.35 61.45 55.61
C ILE A 12 47.15 60.10 55.49
N VAL A 13 46.67 59.00 56.13
CA VAL A 13 46.87 57.54 55.81
C VAL A 13 48.25 56.89 56.15
N LEU A 14 48.38 55.66 56.71
CA LEU A 14 47.95 54.33 56.21
C LEU A 14 47.91 53.25 57.33
N ILE A 15 46.89 52.38 57.34
CA ILE A 15 46.82 51.11 58.10
C ILE A 15 46.56 49.98 57.10
N ALA A 16 47.33 48.88 57.18
CA ALA A 16 47.16 47.67 56.39
C ALA A 16 46.47 46.57 57.21
N LEU A 17 45.49 45.87 56.63
CA LEU A 17 44.91 44.64 57.18
C LEU A 17 44.63 43.62 56.04
N LEU A 18 45.06 42.38 56.26
CA LEU A 18 44.95 41.21 55.38
C LEU A 18 43.50 40.83 55.02
N LEU A 19 43.27 40.40 53.78
CA LEU A 19 42.06 39.71 53.32
C LEU A 19 42.44 38.36 52.69
N SER A 20 41.90 37.27 53.23
CA SER A 20 41.98 35.92 52.69
C SER A 20 41.10 35.78 51.44
N VAL A 21 41.69 35.36 50.32
CA VAL A 21 40.97 35.03 49.09
C VAL A 21 40.54 33.56 49.15
N VAL A 22 39.24 33.30 49.33
CA VAL A 22 38.65 32.00 49.02
C VAL A 22 38.26 32.04 47.54
N ALA A 23 39.00 31.32 46.71
CA ALA A 23 38.62 31.14 45.31
C ALA A 23 37.36 30.25 45.23
N PRO A 24 36.32 30.61 44.46
CA PRO A 24 35.23 29.69 44.19
C PRO A 24 35.77 28.57 43.29
N VAL A 25 35.82 27.34 43.82
CA VAL A 25 36.00 26.15 42.98
C VAL A 25 34.77 26.05 42.08
N ARG A 26 34.94 26.38 40.80
CA ARG A 26 33.95 26.05 39.79
C ARG A 26 34.19 24.60 39.39
N TYR A 27 33.36 23.69 39.91
CA TYR A 27 33.24 22.37 39.33
C TYR A 27 32.56 22.54 37.98
N THR A 28 33.35 22.61 36.90
CA THR A 28 32.84 22.35 35.56
C THR A 28 32.63 20.84 35.47
N GLN A 29 31.48 20.35 35.90
CA GLN A 29 31.06 19.01 35.47
C GLN A 29 30.93 19.08 33.95
N ALA A 30 31.66 18.20 33.24
CA ALA A 30 31.30 17.88 31.88
C ALA A 30 29.83 17.42 31.93
N GLN A 31 28.95 18.13 31.22
CA GLN A 31 27.58 17.70 31.10
C GLN A 31 27.61 16.43 30.25
N GLU A 32 27.62 15.26 30.90
CA GLU A 32 27.51 14.00 30.18
C GLU A 32 26.23 14.03 29.35
N THR A 33 26.40 13.91 28.04
CA THR A 33 25.29 13.80 27.10
C THR A 33 24.64 12.44 27.32
N ALA A 34 23.34 12.45 27.63
CA ALA A 34 22.60 11.21 27.72
C ALA A 34 22.61 10.47 26.39
N THR A 35 22.75 9.15 26.43
CA THR A 35 22.74 8.28 25.27
C THR A 35 21.61 7.26 25.41
N LEU A 36 21.12 6.82 24.25
CA LEU A 36 20.18 5.72 24.10
C LEU A 36 20.76 4.87 22.98
N THR A 37 20.84 3.57 23.19
CA THR A 37 21.27 2.61 22.18
C THR A 37 20.26 1.48 22.09
N VAL A 38 19.94 1.05 20.88
CA VAL A 38 19.05 -0.09 20.62
C VAL A 38 19.80 -1.15 19.84
N LEU A 39 19.99 -2.32 20.45
CA LEU A 39 20.73 -3.42 19.83
C LEU A 39 19.88 -4.70 19.73
N PRO A 40 19.96 -5.42 18.59
CA PRO A 40 20.65 -5.04 17.36
C PRO A 40 19.94 -3.87 16.65
N GLU A 41 20.67 -3.10 15.82
CA GLU A 41 20.12 -1.97 15.04
C GLU A 41 19.06 -2.42 14.00
N THR A 42 19.03 -3.71 13.69
CA THR A 42 18.02 -4.33 12.83
C THR A 42 17.63 -5.69 13.42
N ALA A 43 16.34 -5.96 13.55
CA ALA A 43 15.85 -7.27 13.99
C ALA A 43 14.55 -7.64 13.28
N PRO A 44 14.24 -8.94 13.13
CA PRO A 44 12.96 -9.38 12.61
C PRO A 44 11.84 -9.20 13.64
N GLN A 45 10.59 -9.19 13.20
CA GLN A 45 9.45 -9.30 14.11
C GLN A 45 9.54 -10.58 14.97
N ASN A 46 8.87 -10.54 16.12
CA ASN A 46 8.91 -11.55 17.18
C ASN A 46 10.31 -11.78 17.79
N SER A 47 11.17 -10.76 17.73
CA SER A 47 12.48 -10.76 18.39
C SER A 47 12.53 -9.72 19.52
N THR A 48 13.49 -9.89 20.42
CA THR A 48 13.75 -8.95 21.52
C THR A 48 14.92 -8.04 21.16
N VAL A 49 14.77 -6.74 21.40
CA VAL A 49 15.85 -5.76 21.33
C VAL A 49 16.25 -5.31 22.73
N THR A 50 17.52 -4.95 22.91
CA THR A 50 18.04 -4.38 24.14
C THR A 50 18.12 -2.86 23.99
N ILE A 51 17.44 -2.13 24.87
CA ILE A 51 17.48 -0.67 24.95
C ILE A 51 18.34 -0.30 26.15
N THR A 52 19.46 0.39 25.93
CA THR A 52 20.37 0.85 26.97
C THR A 52 20.41 2.37 27.02
N LEU A 53 20.23 2.92 28.21
CA LEU A 53 20.36 4.34 28.52
C LEU A 53 21.62 4.57 29.35
N GLU A 54 22.35 5.65 29.07
CA GLU A 54 23.47 6.11 29.90
C GLU A 54 23.46 7.64 30.00
N GLY A 55 24.16 8.19 31.00
CA GLY A 55 24.32 9.63 31.16
C GLY A 55 23.03 10.35 31.56
N PHE A 56 22.08 9.68 32.21
CA PHE A 56 20.94 10.32 32.88
C PHE A 56 21.28 10.65 34.35
N GLN A 57 20.46 11.47 35.01
CA GLN A 57 20.65 11.75 36.42
C GLN A 57 20.33 10.49 37.25
N PRO A 58 21.21 10.08 38.19
CA PRO A 58 20.93 8.94 39.06
C PRO A 58 19.59 9.05 39.79
N GLU A 59 18.90 7.91 39.91
CA GLU A 59 17.58 7.76 40.54
C GLU A 59 16.44 8.57 39.89
N GLU A 60 16.66 9.19 38.72
CA GLU A 60 15.60 9.95 38.05
C GLU A 60 14.61 9.05 37.30
N PRO A 61 13.33 9.42 37.23
CA PRO A 61 12.39 8.79 36.31
C PRO A 61 12.66 9.27 34.88
N VAL A 62 12.84 8.32 33.96
CA VAL A 62 12.96 8.52 32.52
C VAL A 62 11.75 7.90 31.83
N THR A 63 11.11 8.68 30.96
CA THR A 63 10.05 8.18 30.08
C THR A 63 10.65 7.81 28.72
N ILE A 64 10.29 6.64 28.20
CA ILE A 64 10.71 6.16 26.88
C ILE A 64 9.48 6.11 25.95
N TRP A 65 9.63 6.65 24.74
CA TRP A 65 8.66 6.54 23.66
C TRP A 65 9.29 5.88 22.45
N MET A 66 8.42 5.33 21.61
CA MET A 66 8.73 4.75 20.33
C MET A 66 7.87 5.39 19.26
N THR A 67 8.49 5.93 18.22
CA THR A 67 7.81 6.43 17.02
C THR A 67 7.85 5.35 15.95
N LEU A 68 6.67 4.98 15.47
CA LEU A 68 6.45 3.94 14.46
C LEU A 68 6.77 4.46 13.04
N PRO A 69 6.91 3.56 12.05
CA PRO A 69 7.14 3.92 10.65
C PRO A 69 6.07 4.85 10.04
N ASN A 70 4.85 4.83 10.58
CA ASN A 70 3.75 5.70 10.18
C ASN A 70 3.70 7.03 10.96
N TYR A 71 4.74 7.35 11.71
CA TYR A 71 4.86 8.53 12.59
C TYR A 71 3.90 8.57 13.79
N ALA A 72 3.17 7.49 14.07
CA ALA A 72 2.47 7.36 15.35
C ALA A 72 3.49 7.20 16.49
N THR A 73 3.19 7.72 17.68
CA THR A 73 4.06 7.61 18.85
C THR A 73 3.36 6.81 19.94
N GLU A 74 4.05 5.81 20.47
CA GLU A 74 3.62 4.97 21.58
C GLU A 74 4.57 5.16 22.77
N GLN A 75 4.04 5.17 24.00
CA GLN A 75 4.89 5.13 25.20
C GLN A 75 5.34 3.69 25.43
N VAL A 76 6.65 3.49 25.58
CA VAL A 76 7.24 2.20 25.96
C VAL A 76 7.07 1.98 27.47
N GLY A 77 7.37 3.01 28.27
CA GLY A 77 7.19 2.98 29.71
C GLY A 77 7.89 4.12 30.44
N ASP A 78 7.73 4.13 31.76
CA ASP A 78 8.47 4.98 32.70
C ASP A 78 9.38 4.10 33.55
N TYR A 79 10.66 4.46 33.63
CA TYR A 79 11.69 3.66 34.30
C TYR A 79 12.55 4.54 35.21
N THR A 80 13.02 3.99 36.32
CA THR A 80 13.94 4.70 37.23
C THR A 80 15.37 4.35 36.85
N ILE A 81 16.19 5.38 36.62
CA ILE A 81 17.62 5.27 36.32
C ILE A 81 18.38 4.83 37.58
N ASP A 82 19.38 3.96 37.39
CA ASP A 82 20.18 3.45 38.49
C ASP A 82 21.12 4.50 39.11
N GLU A 83 21.83 4.12 40.17
CA GLU A 83 22.78 5.01 40.87
C GLU A 83 23.95 5.47 40.00
N THR A 84 24.21 4.80 38.88
CA THR A 84 25.28 5.11 37.93
C THR A 84 24.83 6.01 36.77
N GLY A 85 23.53 6.32 36.68
CA GLY A 85 22.97 7.09 35.57
C GLY A 85 22.59 6.24 34.35
N GLY A 86 22.52 4.92 34.51
CA GLY A 86 22.22 3.94 33.47
C GLY A 86 20.88 3.21 33.66
N PHE A 87 20.42 2.54 32.60
CA PHE A 87 19.28 1.63 32.61
C PHE A 87 19.34 0.69 31.40
N THR A 88 18.85 -0.55 31.53
CA THR A 88 18.76 -1.50 30.41
C THR A 88 17.40 -2.21 30.44
N LEU A 89 16.77 -2.32 29.27
CA LEU A 89 15.47 -2.96 29.06
C LEU A 89 15.52 -3.92 27.87
N GLU A 90 15.01 -5.12 28.08
CA GLU A 90 14.65 -6.02 26.99
C GLU A 90 13.22 -5.72 26.51
N TYR A 91 13.05 -5.44 25.23
CA TYR A 91 11.77 -5.07 24.63
C TYR A 91 11.42 -6.00 23.47
N LEU A 92 10.26 -6.65 23.54
CA LEU A 92 9.77 -7.56 22.50
C LEU A 92 9.13 -6.77 21.34
N MET A 93 9.69 -6.92 20.15
CA MET A 93 9.10 -6.43 18.90
C MET A 93 8.07 -7.44 18.38
N ALA A 94 6.81 -7.29 18.78
CA ALA A 94 5.75 -8.25 18.45
C ALA A 94 5.50 -8.42 16.93
N ALA A 95 4.97 -9.60 16.54
CA ALA A 95 4.63 -9.96 15.16
C ALA A 95 3.65 -9.00 14.46
N SER A 96 2.80 -8.31 15.22
CA SER A 96 1.81 -7.36 14.68
C SER A 96 2.38 -5.96 14.42
N ARG A 97 3.62 -5.67 14.83
CA ARG A 97 4.20 -4.33 14.68
C ARG A 97 4.52 -4.02 13.22
N PRO A 98 4.17 -2.85 12.67
CA PRO A 98 4.51 -2.49 11.30
C PRO A 98 6.02 -2.57 11.06
N ARG A 99 6.44 -3.17 9.96
CA ARG A 99 7.84 -3.17 9.51
C ARG A 99 8.32 -1.77 9.13
N GLY A 100 9.62 -1.55 9.19
CA GLY A 100 10.27 -0.29 8.83
C GLY A 100 11.08 0.32 9.97
N GLN A 101 11.47 1.58 9.78
CA GLN A 101 12.29 2.32 10.73
C GLN A 101 11.46 2.84 11.92
N TYR A 102 11.97 2.57 13.11
CA TYR A 102 11.50 3.08 14.39
C TYR A 102 12.50 4.09 14.95
N ALA A 103 11.98 5.05 15.72
CA ALA A 103 12.81 5.92 16.55
C ALA A 103 12.45 5.75 18.02
N PHE A 104 13.40 5.30 18.83
CA PHE A 104 13.29 5.31 20.28
C PHE A 104 13.76 6.65 20.81
N THR A 105 13.02 7.20 21.77
CA THR A 105 13.36 8.46 22.42
C THR A 105 13.18 8.34 23.92
N ALA A 106 14.11 8.89 24.69
CA ALA A 106 14.04 8.94 26.14
C ALA A 106 14.14 10.37 26.64
N ARG A 107 13.44 10.68 27.74
CA ARG A 107 13.53 11.97 28.43
C ARG A 107 13.63 11.76 29.94
N GLY A 108 14.67 12.34 30.55
CA GLY A 108 14.77 12.48 32.01
C GLY A 108 13.77 13.50 32.53
N ASN A 109 12.92 13.10 33.46
CA ASN A 109 11.85 13.95 33.97
C ASN A 109 12.35 15.00 34.96
N TRP A 110 13.54 14.82 35.55
CA TRP A 110 14.18 15.82 36.41
C TRP A 110 15.26 16.59 35.66
N SER A 111 16.18 15.88 35.01
CA SER A 111 17.32 16.46 34.32
C SER A 111 16.97 17.14 32.98
N ASN A 112 15.82 16.80 32.40
CA ASN A 112 15.42 17.13 31.02
C ASN A 112 16.41 16.69 29.95
N ARG A 113 17.35 15.79 30.27
CA ARG A 113 18.23 15.16 29.27
C ARG A 113 17.39 14.33 28.32
N ARG A 114 17.80 14.28 27.06
CA ARG A 114 17.12 13.54 25.99
C ARG A 114 18.12 12.74 25.21
N ALA A 115 17.71 11.55 24.80
CA ALA A 115 18.50 10.68 23.95
C ALA A 115 17.56 9.98 22.97
N SER A 116 18.09 9.56 21.83
CA SER A 116 17.33 8.86 20.81
C SER A 116 18.23 7.96 19.98
N ASP A 117 17.65 6.90 19.44
CA ASP A 117 18.31 6.00 18.51
C ASP A 117 17.31 5.44 17.49
N LEU A 118 17.82 4.94 16.38
CA LEU A 118 17.04 4.36 15.30
C LEU A 118 17.16 2.83 15.32
N PHE A 119 16.09 2.17 14.94
CA PHE A 119 16.01 0.71 14.86
C PHE A 119 15.18 0.31 13.65
N GLU A 120 15.65 -0.64 12.84
CA GLU A 120 14.90 -1.17 11.69
C GLU A 120 14.22 -2.49 12.04
N LEU A 121 12.89 -2.53 11.97
CA LEU A 121 12.12 -3.76 12.14
C LEU A 121 11.89 -4.43 10.78
N THR A 122 12.44 -5.62 10.61
CA THR A 122 12.26 -6.45 9.42
C THR A 122 11.16 -7.50 9.64
N LEU A 123 10.78 -8.19 8.56
CA LEU A 123 9.78 -9.25 8.63
C LEU A 123 10.28 -10.41 9.53
N GLY A 124 9.38 -10.91 10.39
CA GLY A 124 9.61 -12.11 11.18
C GLY A 124 9.85 -13.34 10.31
N GLU A 125 10.65 -14.31 10.78
CA GLU A 125 10.60 -15.65 10.19
C GLU A 125 9.22 -16.26 10.50
N GLY A 126 8.48 -16.64 9.45
CA GLY A 126 7.26 -17.41 9.58
C GLY A 126 7.58 -18.84 10.07
N VAL A 127 6.54 -19.54 10.54
CA VAL A 127 6.67 -20.98 10.80
C VAL A 127 6.96 -21.67 9.46
N PRO A 128 8.07 -22.42 9.33
CA PRO A 128 8.36 -23.14 8.09
C PRO A 128 7.31 -24.22 7.85
N ALA A 129 7.21 -24.69 6.61
CA ALA A 129 6.35 -25.82 6.30
C ALA A 129 6.85 -27.09 7.03
N ASP A 130 5.93 -27.80 7.68
CA ASP A 130 6.19 -29.10 8.27
C ASP A 130 6.31 -30.17 7.19
N SER A 131 7.24 -31.12 7.34
CA SER A 131 7.48 -32.18 6.35
C SER A 131 6.36 -33.21 6.25
N ASP A 132 5.50 -33.29 7.26
CA ASP A 132 4.43 -34.29 7.37
C ASP A 132 3.16 -33.88 6.62
N VAL A 133 3.06 -32.60 6.25
CA VAL A 133 1.94 -32.04 5.46
C VAL A 133 2.45 -31.47 4.15
N THR A 134 1.56 -31.44 3.16
CA THR A 134 1.85 -30.85 1.85
C THR A 134 0.71 -29.98 1.40
N LEU A 135 1.04 -28.95 0.61
CA LEU A 135 0.08 -28.12 -0.11
C LEU A 135 0.49 -28.14 -1.58
N ALA A 136 -0.41 -28.58 -2.46
CA ALA A 136 -0.12 -28.73 -3.88
C ALA A 136 -1.19 -28.02 -4.72
N LEU A 137 -0.76 -27.28 -5.73
CA LEU A 137 -1.68 -26.67 -6.70
C LEU A 137 -2.26 -27.75 -7.62
N GLU A 138 -3.58 -27.74 -7.80
CA GLU A 138 -4.24 -28.42 -8.92
C GLU A 138 -4.26 -27.53 -10.17
N SER A 139 -4.32 -26.21 -9.98
CA SER A 139 -4.18 -25.23 -11.04
C SER A 139 -2.71 -25.08 -11.48
N SER A 140 -2.48 -24.34 -12.58
CA SER A 140 -1.15 -23.92 -13.02
C SER A 140 -0.40 -23.17 -11.91
N GLU A 141 0.94 -23.21 -11.90
CA GLU A 141 1.75 -22.35 -11.02
C GLU A 141 1.70 -20.87 -11.46
N VAL A 142 1.28 -20.62 -12.69
CA VAL A 142 1.04 -19.28 -13.24
C VAL A 142 -0.45 -19.15 -13.57
N LEU A 143 -1.14 -18.26 -12.87
CA LEU A 143 -2.56 -17.93 -13.08
C LEU A 143 -2.71 -16.55 -13.71
N ALA A 144 -3.78 -16.37 -14.47
CA ALA A 144 -4.23 -15.06 -14.88
C ALA A 144 -5.30 -14.53 -13.90
N GLN A 145 -5.35 -13.22 -13.66
CA GLN A 145 -6.48 -12.63 -12.93
C GLN A 145 -7.80 -13.01 -13.59
N GLY A 146 -8.80 -13.34 -12.77
CA GLY A 146 -10.09 -13.87 -13.21
C GLY A 146 -10.17 -15.40 -13.21
N ASP A 147 -9.02 -16.10 -13.19
CA ASP A 147 -8.99 -17.55 -13.05
C ASP A 147 -9.26 -17.98 -11.59
N GLU A 148 -9.74 -19.22 -11.43
CA GLU A 148 -9.84 -19.88 -10.13
C GLU A 148 -8.54 -20.61 -9.79
N LEU A 149 -7.98 -20.29 -8.62
CA LEU A 149 -6.91 -21.05 -8.02
C LEU A 149 -7.50 -22.24 -7.26
N VAL A 150 -7.00 -23.44 -7.54
CA VAL A 150 -7.37 -24.63 -6.80
C VAL A 150 -6.13 -25.33 -6.28
N PHE A 151 -6.17 -25.70 -5.00
CA PHE A 151 -5.10 -26.42 -4.33
C PHE A 151 -5.65 -27.44 -3.33
N VAL A 152 -4.81 -28.42 -3.03
CA VAL A 152 -5.11 -29.53 -2.13
C VAL A 152 -4.05 -29.61 -1.04
N GLY A 153 -4.51 -29.74 0.20
CA GLY A 153 -3.65 -30.06 1.33
C GLY A 153 -3.75 -31.55 1.68
N ASN A 154 -2.62 -32.17 2.05
CA ASN A 154 -2.56 -33.57 2.48
C ASN A 154 -1.74 -33.70 3.78
N GLY A 155 -2.02 -34.74 4.56
CA GLY A 155 -1.25 -35.08 5.78
C GLY A 155 -1.79 -34.46 7.08
N PHE A 156 -2.87 -33.70 6.98
CA PHE A 156 -3.54 -33.04 8.09
C PHE A 156 -4.34 -34.06 8.93
N GLN A 157 -4.73 -33.68 10.15
CA GLN A 157 -5.58 -34.54 10.97
C GLN A 157 -6.96 -34.68 10.33
N ALA A 158 -7.57 -35.87 10.41
CA ALA A 158 -8.89 -36.12 9.86
C ALA A 158 -9.97 -35.27 10.54
N ARG A 159 -10.82 -34.62 9.73
CA ARG A 159 -11.91 -33.70 10.17
C ARG A 159 -11.44 -32.51 11.00
N GLU A 160 -10.22 -32.07 10.77
CA GLU A 160 -9.66 -30.89 11.41
C GLU A 160 -10.02 -29.63 10.63
N ARG A 161 -10.02 -28.49 11.32
CA ARG A 161 -10.16 -27.20 10.67
C ARG A 161 -8.79 -26.73 10.22
N VAL A 162 -8.66 -26.37 8.95
CA VAL A 162 -7.44 -25.79 8.39
C VAL A 162 -7.71 -24.33 8.05
N SER A 163 -7.01 -23.41 8.72
CA SER A 163 -7.07 -21.98 8.43
C SER A 163 -6.12 -21.63 7.29
N ILE A 164 -6.55 -20.75 6.39
CA ILE A 164 -5.84 -20.47 5.14
C ILE A 164 -5.60 -18.97 5.01
N TRP A 165 -4.36 -18.59 4.80
CA TRP A 165 -3.96 -17.21 4.48
C TRP A 165 -3.24 -17.16 3.15
N ILE A 166 -3.34 -16.01 2.50
CA ILE A 166 -2.57 -15.67 1.33
C ILE A 166 -1.68 -14.46 1.63
N ASN A 167 -0.41 -14.55 1.24
CA ASN A 167 0.55 -13.46 1.33
C ASN A 167 0.74 -12.86 -0.06
N LEU A 168 0.38 -11.58 -0.19
CA LEU A 168 0.43 -10.83 -1.44
C LEU A 168 1.89 -10.45 -1.76
N PRO A 169 2.20 -10.12 -3.03
CA PRO A 169 3.48 -9.54 -3.43
C PRO A 169 3.86 -8.25 -2.70
N THR A 170 2.89 -7.59 -2.06
CA THR A 170 3.06 -6.39 -1.24
C THR A 170 3.42 -6.70 0.23
N ASP A 171 3.60 -7.98 0.55
CA ASP A 171 3.71 -8.55 1.90
C ASP A 171 2.51 -8.23 2.80
N THR A 172 1.36 -8.04 2.17
CA THR A 172 0.07 -7.98 2.87
C THR A 172 -0.44 -9.41 3.05
N ILE A 173 -0.81 -9.76 4.27
CA ILE A 173 -1.43 -11.07 4.57
C ILE A 173 -2.94 -10.89 4.61
N GLU A 174 -3.66 -11.70 3.84
CA GLU A 174 -5.11 -11.77 3.85
C GLU A 174 -5.59 -13.13 4.35
N ASP A 175 -6.61 -13.13 5.20
CA ASP A 175 -7.35 -14.33 5.60
C ASP A 175 -8.34 -14.68 4.49
N VAL A 176 -8.11 -15.81 3.83
CA VAL A 176 -8.96 -16.26 2.71
C VAL A 176 -9.98 -17.30 3.14
N GLY A 177 -10.01 -17.66 4.42
CA GLY A 177 -11.00 -18.57 5.00
C GLY A 177 -10.39 -19.85 5.57
N ALA A 178 -11.20 -20.91 5.57
CA ALA A 178 -10.81 -22.19 6.14
C ALA A 178 -11.48 -23.36 5.42
N ALA A 179 -10.80 -24.51 5.44
CA ALA A 179 -11.33 -25.79 4.99
C ALA A 179 -11.52 -26.76 6.18
N ILE A 180 -12.36 -27.76 6.00
CA ILE A 180 -12.43 -28.93 6.89
C ILE A 180 -11.83 -30.10 6.13
N THR A 181 -10.89 -30.82 6.76
CA THR A 181 -10.31 -32.00 6.13
C THR A 181 -11.29 -33.16 6.10
N GLU A 182 -11.14 -33.99 5.09
CA GLU A 182 -11.83 -35.26 4.96
C GLU A 182 -11.30 -36.28 5.97
N ARG A 183 -11.90 -37.47 5.99
CA ARG A 183 -11.51 -38.55 6.91
C ARG A 183 -10.09 -39.08 6.70
N ASP A 184 -9.51 -38.84 5.54
CA ASP A 184 -8.15 -39.22 5.17
C ASP A 184 -7.13 -38.11 5.42
N GLY A 185 -7.54 -36.97 5.98
CA GLY A 185 -6.64 -35.85 6.26
C GLY A 185 -6.34 -34.96 5.06
N THR A 186 -7.13 -35.07 3.99
CA THR A 186 -7.03 -34.20 2.80
C THR A 186 -8.03 -33.06 2.85
N PHE A 187 -7.75 -31.94 2.19
CA PHE A 187 -8.76 -30.93 1.88
C PHE A 187 -8.51 -30.32 0.50
N ARG A 188 -9.56 -29.80 -0.12
CA ARG A 188 -9.49 -29.07 -1.39
C ARG A 188 -10.08 -27.68 -1.20
N TYR A 189 -9.41 -26.66 -1.71
CA TYR A 189 -9.84 -25.27 -1.58
C TYR A 189 -9.77 -24.54 -2.92
N THR A 190 -10.77 -23.70 -3.17
CA THR A 190 -10.86 -22.88 -4.38
C THR A 190 -10.88 -21.42 -3.99
N LEU A 191 -10.03 -20.62 -4.62
CA LEU A 191 -9.89 -19.18 -4.39
C LEU A 191 -10.04 -18.43 -5.70
N SER A 192 -10.93 -17.44 -5.73
CA SER A 192 -11.11 -16.55 -6.90
C SER A 192 -10.25 -15.30 -6.73
N LEU A 193 -9.38 -15.03 -7.70
CA LEU A 193 -8.48 -13.88 -7.71
C LEU A 193 -8.90 -12.91 -8.81
N ASP A 194 -9.59 -11.84 -8.43
CA ASP A 194 -10.11 -10.84 -9.37
C ASP A 194 -9.04 -9.82 -9.82
N SER A 195 -9.46 -8.82 -10.59
CA SER A 195 -8.57 -7.77 -11.12
C SER A 195 -8.00 -6.81 -10.06
N ASN A 196 -8.46 -6.87 -8.81
CA ASN A 196 -7.96 -6.02 -7.72
C ASN A 196 -6.69 -6.61 -7.07
N TYR A 197 -6.44 -7.90 -7.25
CA TYR A 197 -5.24 -8.56 -6.73
C TYR A 197 -4.00 -8.12 -7.54
N PRO A 198 -2.94 -7.61 -6.90
CA PRO A 198 -1.73 -7.17 -7.61
C PRO A 198 -1.05 -8.32 -8.37
N GLU A 199 -0.47 -8.02 -9.52
CA GLU A 199 0.36 -9.00 -10.25
C GLU A 199 1.63 -9.33 -9.44
N GLY A 200 2.08 -10.59 -9.47
CA GLY A 200 3.33 -11.01 -8.81
C GLY A 200 3.31 -12.41 -8.21
N ARG A 201 4.31 -12.71 -7.38
CA ARG A 201 4.41 -13.99 -6.65
C ARG A 201 3.62 -13.91 -5.35
N TYR A 202 2.79 -14.91 -5.14
CA TYR A 202 1.97 -15.10 -3.94
C TYR A 202 2.44 -16.33 -3.18
N GLN A 203 2.19 -16.34 -1.88
CA GLN A 203 2.38 -17.52 -1.04
C GLN A 203 1.06 -17.85 -0.34
N ILE A 204 0.75 -19.14 -0.19
CA ILE A 204 -0.41 -19.63 0.53
C ILE A 204 0.10 -20.41 1.72
N THR A 205 -0.48 -20.14 2.89
CA THR A 205 -0.22 -20.86 4.13
C THR A 205 -1.49 -21.52 4.60
N ALA A 206 -1.41 -22.83 4.87
CA ALA A 206 -2.47 -23.62 5.46
C ALA A 206 -2.02 -24.13 6.84
N PHE A 207 -2.77 -23.82 7.89
CA PHE A 207 -2.47 -24.19 9.27
C PHE A 207 -3.56 -25.09 9.84
N GLY A 208 -3.20 -26.31 10.23
CA GLY A 208 -4.09 -27.23 10.95
C GLY A 208 -4.29 -26.77 12.39
N ASN A 209 -5.52 -26.43 12.77
CA ASN A 209 -5.80 -25.84 14.09
C ASN A 209 -5.70 -26.87 15.21
N GLU A 210 -5.88 -28.15 14.91
CA GLU A 210 -5.76 -29.25 15.87
C GLU A 210 -4.37 -29.90 15.82
N SER A 211 -3.84 -30.15 14.63
CA SER A 211 -2.51 -30.75 14.43
C SER A 211 -1.35 -29.79 14.70
N ASN A 212 -1.57 -28.47 14.63
CA ASN A 212 -0.54 -27.42 14.61
C ASN A 212 0.48 -27.57 13.47
N LEU A 213 0.10 -28.24 12.38
CA LEU A 213 0.96 -28.41 11.21
C LEU A 213 0.74 -27.28 10.21
N THR A 214 1.82 -26.81 9.61
CA THR A 214 1.84 -25.73 8.62
C THR A 214 2.27 -26.27 7.27
N ALA A 215 1.48 -26.05 6.22
CA ALA A 215 1.86 -26.32 4.84
C ALA A 215 1.89 -25.02 4.03
N ILE A 216 2.86 -24.89 3.13
CA ILE A 216 3.08 -23.68 2.34
C ILE A 216 3.27 -24.06 0.87
N THR A 217 2.68 -23.29 -0.04
CA THR A 217 2.97 -23.33 -1.48
C THR A 217 2.98 -21.91 -2.04
N ASP A 218 3.55 -21.71 -3.22
CA ASP A 218 3.53 -20.43 -3.93
C ASP A 218 2.97 -20.56 -5.34
N PHE A 219 2.55 -19.43 -5.91
CA PHE A 219 2.12 -19.31 -7.30
C PHE A 219 2.40 -17.89 -7.82
N VAL A 220 2.28 -17.68 -9.12
CA VAL A 220 2.42 -16.38 -9.76
C VAL A 220 1.09 -15.96 -10.37
N LEU A 221 0.59 -14.77 -9.99
CA LEU A 221 -0.55 -14.13 -10.62
C LEU A 221 -0.06 -13.14 -11.66
N GLN A 222 -0.57 -13.27 -12.88
CA GLN A 222 -0.33 -12.36 -13.99
C GLN A 222 -1.62 -11.63 -14.35
N ARG A 223 -1.47 -10.53 -15.09
CA ARG A 223 -2.61 -9.83 -15.66
C ARG A 223 -3.53 -10.80 -16.40
N GLY A 224 -4.82 -10.73 -16.09
CA GLY A 224 -5.86 -11.39 -16.88
C GLY A 224 -5.73 -11.02 -18.34
N GLN A 225 -5.64 -12.00 -19.24
CA GLN A 225 -5.64 -11.69 -20.66
C GLN A 225 -7.03 -11.24 -21.05
N LEU A 226 -7.18 -9.97 -21.43
CA LEU A 226 -8.40 -9.52 -22.14
C LEU A 226 -8.58 -10.46 -23.35
N PRO A 227 -9.79 -10.94 -23.64
CA PRO A 227 -9.99 -11.81 -24.79
C PRO A 227 -9.40 -11.16 -26.03
N SER A 228 -8.55 -11.89 -26.75
CA SER A 228 -7.97 -11.41 -28.00
C SER A 228 -9.07 -11.44 -29.06
N PHE A 229 -9.65 -10.29 -29.35
CA PHE A 229 -10.53 -10.12 -30.50
C PHE A 229 -9.70 -9.68 -31.70
N ASP A 230 -10.05 -10.16 -32.90
CA ASP A 230 -9.60 -9.49 -34.12
C ASP A 230 -10.04 -8.01 -34.05
N LEU A 231 -9.25 -7.09 -34.63
CA LEU A 231 -9.58 -5.67 -34.55
C LEU A 231 -11.01 -5.44 -35.07
N PRO A 232 -11.87 -4.73 -34.30
CA PRO A 232 -13.24 -4.51 -34.70
C PRO A 232 -13.25 -3.59 -35.93
N VAL A 233 -14.10 -3.91 -36.90
CA VAL A 233 -14.25 -3.11 -38.12
C VAL A 233 -15.68 -2.63 -38.25
N LEU A 234 -15.84 -1.42 -38.79
CA LEU A 234 -17.14 -0.82 -39.05
C LEU A 234 -17.24 -0.46 -40.53
N PHE A 235 -18.18 -1.10 -41.22
CA PHE A 235 -18.50 -0.84 -42.62
C PHE A 235 -19.76 0.03 -42.72
N ILE A 236 -19.72 1.04 -43.59
CA ILE A 236 -20.87 1.90 -43.89
C ILE A 236 -21.10 1.88 -45.39
N ASN A 237 -22.30 1.43 -45.79
CA ASN A 237 -22.66 1.27 -47.19
C ASN A 237 -24.00 1.95 -47.51
N PRO A 238 -24.06 2.90 -48.46
CA PRO A 238 -22.90 3.52 -49.12
C PRO A 238 -22.14 4.45 -48.17
N SER A 239 -20.83 4.65 -48.41
CA SER A 239 -20.00 5.59 -47.62
C SER A 239 -20.17 7.06 -48.05
N GLN A 240 -20.89 7.29 -49.14
CA GLN A 240 -21.36 8.61 -49.57
C GLN A 240 -22.86 8.48 -49.88
N VAL A 241 -23.68 9.35 -49.30
CA VAL A 241 -25.15 9.21 -49.34
C VAL A 241 -25.80 10.58 -49.38
N ARG A 242 -26.93 10.74 -50.06
CA ARG A 242 -27.70 12.00 -49.96
C ARG A 242 -28.56 11.98 -48.71
N GLN A 243 -28.87 13.15 -48.17
CA GLN A 243 -29.85 13.24 -47.08
C GLN A 243 -31.16 12.56 -47.48
N PHE A 244 -31.84 11.99 -46.48
CA PHE A 244 -33.08 11.21 -46.59
C PHE A 244 -32.95 9.86 -47.32
N GLU A 245 -31.76 9.49 -47.79
CA GLU A 245 -31.45 8.13 -48.24
C GLU A 245 -30.97 7.26 -47.06
N ARG A 246 -30.91 5.94 -47.30
CA ARG A 246 -30.51 4.95 -46.30
C ARG A 246 -29.03 4.60 -46.42
N ILE A 247 -28.39 4.42 -45.27
CA ILE A 247 -27.13 3.70 -45.14
C ILE A 247 -27.36 2.43 -44.32
N ARG A 248 -26.55 1.42 -44.59
CA ARG A 248 -26.37 0.23 -43.78
C ARG A 248 -25.05 0.32 -43.03
N ILE A 249 -25.11 0.11 -41.72
CA ILE A 249 -23.95 0.09 -40.83
C ILE A 249 -23.77 -1.34 -40.36
N GLU A 250 -22.57 -1.89 -40.53
CA GLU A 250 -22.20 -3.25 -40.14
C GLU A 250 -20.93 -3.24 -39.28
N GLY A 251 -20.97 -3.87 -38.12
CA GLY A 251 -19.80 -4.09 -37.27
C GLY A 251 -19.43 -5.56 -37.23
N GLN A 252 -18.13 -5.87 -37.22
CA GLN A 252 -17.58 -7.22 -37.11
C GLN A 252 -16.46 -7.27 -36.06
N ASN A 253 -16.18 -8.47 -35.56
CA ASN A 253 -15.14 -8.78 -34.56
C ASN A 253 -15.35 -8.08 -33.20
N PHE A 254 -16.60 -7.89 -32.80
CA PHE A 254 -16.95 -7.55 -31.42
C PHE A 254 -17.08 -8.84 -30.58
N ALA A 255 -17.27 -8.74 -29.27
CA ALA A 255 -17.60 -9.93 -28.47
C ALA A 255 -18.98 -10.46 -28.86
N GLY A 256 -19.17 -11.78 -28.84
CA GLY A 256 -20.46 -12.41 -29.11
C GLY A 256 -21.50 -12.03 -28.05
N GLU A 257 -22.74 -11.81 -28.48
CA GLU A 257 -23.88 -11.43 -27.62
C GLU A 257 -23.67 -10.15 -26.78
N GLU A 258 -22.73 -9.28 -27.16
CA GLU A 258 -22.44 -8.05 -26.43
C GLU A 258 -23.30 -6.87 -26.87
N THR A 259 -23.62 -5.97 -25.94
CA THR A 259 -24.24 -4.68 -26.27
C THR A 259 -23.22 -3.72 -26.87
N VAL A 260 -23.53 -3.20 -28.06
CA VAL A 260 -22.75 -2.20 -28.77
C VAL A 260 -23.51 -0.88 -28.86
N SER A 261 -22.89 0.20 -28.39
CA SER A 261 -23.41 1.56 -28.54
C SER A 261 -22.80 2.21 -29.79
N VAL A 262 -23.65 2.73 -30.67
CA VAL A 262 -23.24 3.36 -31.94
C VAL A 262 -23.67 4.83 -31.97
N TRP A 263 -22.74 5.73 -32.28
CA TRP A 263 -22.97 7.17 -32.40
C TRP A 263 -22.24 7.77 -33.60
N MET A 264 -22.71 8.93 -34.04
CA MET A 264 -22.06 9.76 -35.06
C MET A 264 -21.49 11.02 -34.43
N THR A 265 -20.22 11.32 -34.70
CA THR A 265 -19.59 12.60 -34.37
C THR A 265 -19.68 13.50 -35.59
N LEU A 266 -20.42 14.60 -35.44
CA LEU A 266 -20.61 15.61 -36.46
C LEU A 266 -19.36 16.49 -36.62
N ASN A 267 -19.30 17.26 -37.70
CA ASN A 267 -18.12 18.10 -38.02
C ASN A 267 -17.88 19.23 -37.03
N ASP A 268 -18.92 19.66 -36.32
CA ASP A 268 -18.84 20.64 -35.23
C ASP A 268 -18.45 20.00 -33.88
N GLY A 269 -18.19 18.68 -33.86
CA GLY A 269 -17.85 17.92 -32.66
C GLY A 269 -19.05 17.47 -31.84
N VAL A 270 -20.28 17.78 -32.25
CA VAL A 270 -21.50 17.30 -31.59
C VAL A 270 -21.62 15.79 -31.81
N VAL A 271 -21.91 15.06 -30.73
CA VAL A 271 -22.12 13.60 -30.77
C VAL A 271 -23.61 13.30 -30.78
N VAL A 272 -24.04 12.54 -31.79
CA VAL A 272 -25.42 12.10 -31.96
C VAL A 272 -25.48 10.59 -31.80
N GLN A 273 -26.16 10.11 -30.76
CA GLN A 273 -26.40 8.68 -30.57
C GLN A 273 -27.26 8.12 -31.72
N MET A 274 -26.78 7.09 -32.42
CA MET A 274 -27.54 6.49 -33.53
C MET A 274 -28.40 5.34 -33.04
N ARG A 275 -27.78 4.34 -32.40
CA ARG A 275 -28.45 3.11 -31.97
C ARG A 275 -27.67 2.42 -30.86
N GLU A 276 -28.38 1.70 -30.01
CA GLU A 276 -27.82 0.64 -29.18
C GLU A 276 -28.30 -0.71 -29.76
N THR A 277 -27.38 -1.65 -29.94
CA THR A 277 -27.66 -2.95 -30.56
C THR A 277 -26.89 -4.05 -29.84
N THR A 278 -27.18 -5.31 -30.15
CA THR A 278 -26.50 -6.47 -29.59
C THR A 278 -25.90 -7.27 -30.75
N THR A 279 -24.66 -7.72 -30.60
CA THR A 279 -24.02 -8.60 -31.57
C THR A 279 -24.66 -9.98 -31.57
N ASP A 280 -24.56 -10.69 -32.69
CA ASP A 280 -24.82 -12.12 -32.72
C ASP A 280 -23.72 -12.91 -31.98
N ALA A 281 -23.86 -14.23 -31.90
CA ALA A 281 -22.90 -15.10 -31.24
C ALA A 281 -21.48 -15.03 -31.86
N ASP A 282 -21.40 -14.63 -33.13
CA ASP A 282 -20.14 -14.48 -33.88
C ASP A 282 -19.54 -13.07 -33.76
N GLY A 283 -20.16 -12.18 -32.96
CA GLY A 283 -19.64 -10.83 -32.73
C GLY A 283 -19.96 -9.82 -33.83
N ASN A 284 -21.01 -10.05 -34.62
CA ASN A 284 -21.41 -9.17 -35.72
C ASN A 284 -22.73 -8.45 -35.42
N PHE A 285 -22.90 -7.25 -35.96
CA PHE A 285 -24.19 -6.55 -35.96
C PHE A 285 -24.41 -5.79 -37.27
N ALA A 286 -25.68 -5.57 -37.64
CA ALA A 286 -26.02 -4.73 -38.77
C ALA A 286 -27.36 -4.01 -38.57
N PHE A 287 -27.46 -2.76 -39.03
CA PHE A 287 -28.74 -2.06 -39.12
C PHE A 287 -28.75 -1.00 -40.21
N GLU A 288 -29.96 -0.64 -40.66
CA GLU A 288 -30.17 0.48 -41.58
C GLU A 288 -30.63 1.73 -40.84
N VAL A 289 -30.22 2.89 -41.35
CA VAL A 289 -30.62 4.20 -40.84
C VAL A 289 -30.78 5.18 -42.00
N VAL A 290 -31.83 6.01 -41.93
CA VAL A 290 -32.03 7.14 -42.83
C VAL A 290 -31.34 8.36 -42.23
N LEU A 291 -30.52 9.06 -43.02
CA LEU A 291 -29.83 10.26 -42.56
C LEU A 291 -30.65 11.51 -42.89
N ASP A 292 -31.55 11.89 -41.98
CA ASP A 292 -32.36 13.09 -42.11
C ASP A 292 -31.58 14.38 -41.84
N ALA A 293 -32.03 15.48 -42.45
CA ALA A 293 -31.35 16.77 -42.35
C ALA A 293 -31.43 17.45 -40.97
N SER A 294 -32.38 17.05 -40.12
CA SER A 294 -32.55 17.67 -38.79
C SER A 294 -31.49 17.17 -37.80
N ARG A 295 -30.99 15.94 -38.01
CA ARG A 295 -30.11 15.24 -37.09
C ARG A 295 -28.72 14.97 -37.65
N TYR A 296 -28.62 14.83 -38.98
CA TYR A 296 -27.39 14.51 -39.69
C TYR A 296 -27.15 15.56 -40.79
N PRO A 297 -26.44 16.67 -40.46
CA PRO A 297 -26.14 17.71 -41.42
C PRO A 297 -25.29 17.21 -42.59
N VAL A 298 -25.20 18.02 -43.65
CA VAL A 298 -24.32 17.76 -44.78
C VAL A 298 -22.86 17.83 -44.32
N GLY A 299 -22.04 16.88 -44.74
CA GLY A 299 -20.62 16.82 -44.42
C GLY A 299 -20.09 15.41 -44.24
N ARG A 300 -18.77 15.32 -44.06
CA ARG A 300 -18.10 14.07 -43.69
C ARG A 300 -18.20 13.86 -42.18
N HIS A 301 -18.67 12.71 -41.73
CA HIS A 301 -18.85 12.41 -40.30
C HIS A 301 -18.20 11.09 -39.91
N GLN A 302 -17.84 10.98 -38.63
CA GLN A 302 -17.33 9.75 -38.03
C GLN A 302 -18.49 9.00 -37.41
N VAL A 303 -18.59 7.70 -37.65
CA VAL A 303 -19.48 6.79 -36.91
C VAL A 303 -18.60 5.90 -36.06
N THR A 304 -18.91 5.85 -34.77
CA THR A 304 -18.15 5.05 -33.79
C THR A 304 -19.07 4.01 -33.18
N ALA A 305 -18.57 2.78 -33.08
CA ALA A 305 -19.21 1.67 -32.37
C ALA A 305 -18.32 1.24 -31.20
N PHE A 306 -18.92 1.06 -30.01
CA PHE A 306 -18.23 0.67 -28.79
C PHE A 306 -18.90 -0.54 -28.12
N GLY A 307 -18.14 -1.62 -27.94
CA GLY A 307 -18.55 -2.83 -27.25
C GLY A 307 -18.48 -2.67 -25.73
N ARG A 308 -19.57 -2.94 -25.03
CA ARG A 308 -19.66 -2.72 -23.57
C ARG A 308 -18.87 -3.75 -22.75
N ALA A 309 -18.79 -4.99 -23.22
CA ALA A 309 -18.11 -6.06 -22.50
C ALA A 309 -16.64 -6.13 -22.94
N SER A 310 -16.39 -6.05 -24.25
CA SER A 310 -15.06 -6.14 -24.85
C SER A 310 -14.24 -4.86 -24.72
N LEU A 311 -14.89 -3.71 -24.51
CA LEU A 311 -14.32 -2.36 -24.58
C LEU A 311 -13.70 -2.01 -25.94
N LEU A 312 -14.03 -2.78 -26.99
CA LEU A 312 -13.55 -2.56 -28.35
C LEU A 312 -14.21 -1.35 -29.00
N VAL A 313 -13.45 -0.67 -29.86
CA VAL A 313 -13.91 0.51 -30.61
C VAL A 313 -13.62 0.33 -32.10
N ALA A 314 -14.64 0.49 -32.94
CA ALA A 314 -14.50 0.62 -34.38
C ALA A 314 -15.01 1.97 -34.89
N VAL A 315 -14.35 2.52 -35.90
CA VAL A 315 -14.71 3.82 -36.50
C VAL A 315 -14.84 3.69 -38.01
N GLY A 316 -15.97 4.15 -38.54
CA GLY A 316 -16.25 4.29 -39.96
C GLY A 316 -16.49 5.75 -40.34
N LEU A 317 -16.46 6.03 -41.64
CA LEU A 317 -16.70 7.38 -42.18
C LEU A 317 -17.86 7.35 -43.16
N VAL A 318 -18.70 8.37 -43.10
CA VAL A 318 -19.77 8.61 -44.07
C VAL A 318 -19.75 10.06 -44.53
N GLU A 319 -19.96 10.30 -45.82
CA GLU A 319 -20.16 11.63 -46.37
C GLU A 319 -21.63 11.83 -46.72
N VAL A 320 -22.26 12.79 -46.05
CA VAL A 320 -23.66 13.17 -46.27
C VAL A 320 -23.68 14.33 -47.25
N GLN A 321 -24.33 14.13 -48.39
CA GLN A 321 -24.54 15.14 -49.43
C GLN A 321 -25.93 15.75 -49.31
N PRO A 322 -26.15 16.99 -49.83
CA PRO A 322 -27.49 17.55 -49.90
C PRO A 322 -28.45 16.62 -50.66
N GLY A 323 -29.62 16.40 -50.09
CA GLY A 323 -30.70 15.62 -50.69
C GLY A 323 -32.04 16.30 -50.40
N GLU A 324 -33.01 16.14 -51.30
CA GLU A 324 -34.36 16.64 -51.09
C GLU A 324 -35.16 15.61 -50.30
N GLY A 325 -35.86 16.05 -49.26
CA GLY A 325 -36.76 15.20 -48.50
C GLY A 325 -37.95 14.76 -49.35
N PRO A 326 -38.76 13.80 -48.88
CA PRO A 326 -40.01 13.48 -49.55
C PRO A 326 -40.86 14.75 -49.68
N GLU A 327 -41.37 15.02 -50.88
CA GLU A 327 -42.38 16.08 -51.08
C GLU A 327 -43.60 15.74 -50.21
N GLU A 328 -43.99 16.67 -49.33
CA GLU A 328 -45.18 16.55 -48.46
C GLU A 328 -46.50 16.56 -49.25
#